data_AF-A0A958R527-F1
#
_entry.id   AF-A0A958R527-F1
#
_cell.length_a   1.000
_cell.length_b   1.000
_cell.length_c   1.000
_cell.angle_alpha   90.00
_cell.angle_beta   90.00
_cell.angle_gamma   90.00
#
_symmetry.space_group_name_H-M   'P 1'
#
loop_
_entity.id
_entity.type
_entity.pdbx_description
1 polymer ?
#
loop_
_entity_poly.entity_id
_entity_poly.type
_entity_poly.pdbx_seq_one_letter_code
_entity_poly.pdbx_strand_id
1 'polypeptide(L)' 'MFVRKTDKYGLVCKIGDFGLARFLEITANSNCGTQNYMAPEVLKSVPYGQEVDIWSLGIMLFYMLFGEFPFKGMTVPI' A
#
# COMPACT_ATOMS: atom_id res chain seq x y z
N MET A 1 -10.36 0.64 -2.82
CA MET A 1 -10.99 -0.11 -3.94
C MET A 1 -11.02 0.78 -5.20
N PHE A 2 -10.50 0.30 -6.33
CA PHE A 2 -10.46 1.08 -7.58
C PHE A 2 -11.85 1.18 -8.22
N VAL A 3 -12.29 2.41 -8.48
CA VAL A 3 -13.51 2.65 -9.28
C VAL A 3 -13.09 2.74 -10.74
N ARG A 4 -13.56 1.81 -11.57
CA ARG A 4 -13.34 1.83 -13.03
C ARG A 4 -14.32 2.79 -13.69
N LYS A 5 -13.79 3.78 -14.41
CA LYS A 5 -14.56 4.58 -15.37
C LYS A 5 -13.77 4.60 -16.68
N THR A 6 -14.43 4.32 -17.79
CA THR A 6 -13.83 4.41 -19.12
C THR A 6 -14.18 5.77 -19.70
N ASP A 7 -13.19 6.56 -20.11
CA ASP A 7 -13.41 7.79 -20.86
C ASP A 7 -12.93 7.64 -22.31
N LYS A 8 -13.02 8.72 -23.10
CA LYS A 8 -12.63 8.70 -24.52
C LYS A 8 -11.12 8.48 -24.75
N TYR A 9 -10.29 8.49 -23.70
CA TYR A 9 -8.84 8.35 -23.75
C TYR A 9 -8.33 7.05 -23.09
N GLY A 10 -9.20 6.29 -22.41
CA GLY A 10 -8.88 4.96 -21.88
C GLY A 10 -9.40 4.71 -20.46
N LEU A 11 -8.61 3.95 -19.69
CA LEU A 11 -8.92 3.57 -18.32
C LEU A 11 -8.61 4.72 -17.35
N VAL A 12 -9.63 5.21 -16.65
CA VAL A 12 -9.46 6.15 -15.54
C VAL A 12 -9.48 5.36 -14.24
N CYS A 13 -8.32 5.28 -13.57
CA CYS A 13 -8.21 4.74 -12.22
C CYS A 13 -8.26 5.87 -11.20
N LYS A 14 -9.04 5.66 -10.12
CA LYS A 14 -9.09 6.56 -8.97
C LYS A 14 -8.79 5.78 -7.71
N ILE A 15 -7.99 6.38 -6.83
CA ILE A 15 -7.79 5.87 -5.47
C ILE A 15 -9.08 6.16 -4.69
N GLY A 16 -9.50 5.18 -3.90
CA GLY A 16 -10.67 5.28 -3.04
C GLY A 16 -10.53 4.31 -1.87
N ASP A 17 -11.41 4.48 -0.88
CA ASP A 17 -11.31 3.88 0.45
C ASP A 17 -10.22 4.51 1.32
N PHE A 18 -10.58 5.63 1.95
CA PHE A 18 -9.73 6.41 2.86
C PHE A 18 -10.05 6.12 4.33
N GLY A 19 -10.67 4.98 4.66
CA GLY A 19 -11.09 4.65 6.03
C GLY A 19 -9.93 4.52 7.03
N LEU A 20 -8.71 4.28 6.52
CA LEU A 20 -7.47 4.23 7.30
C LEU A 20 -6.55 5.43 7.05
N ALA A 21 -6.97 6.38 6.20
CA ALA A 21 -6.15 7.54 5.87
C ALA A 21 -6.06 8.51 7.05
N ARG A 22 -4.91 9.15 7.20
CA ARG A 22 -4.65 10.09 8.29
C ARG A 22 -3.78 11.24 7.80
N PHE A 23 -4.04 12.44 8.32
CA PHE A 23 -3.13 13.56 8.16
C PHE A 23 -1.89 13.34 9.03
N LEU A 24 -0.72 13.37 8.40
CA LEU A 24 0.55 13.14 9.06
C LEU A 24 1.12 14.48 9.53
N GLU A 25 1.29 14.69 10.83
CA GLU A 25 1.98 15.89 11.35
C GLU A 25 3.51 15.70 11.35
N ILE A 26 4.00 14.52 11.78
CA ILE A 26 5.43 14.16 11.77
C ILE A 26 5.61 12.70 11.34
N THR A 27 5.01 11.76 12.08
CA THR A 27 5.03 10.31 11.78
C THR A 27 3.74 9.65 12.27
N ALA A 28 3.42 8.47 11.75
CA ALA A 28 2.34 7.62 12.23
C ALA A 28 2.90 6.31 12.82
N ASN A 29 2.20 5.77 13.82
CA ASN A 29 2.57 4.54 14.54
C ASN A 29 1.42 3.52 14.56
N SER A 30 0.67 3.40 13.46
CA SER A 30 -0.45 2.45 13.36
C SER A 30 -0.08 1.18 12.61
N ASN A 31 -0.31 0.02 13.21
CA ASN A 31 -0.21 -1.28 12.54
C ASN A 31 -1.53 -1.60 11.83
N CYS A 32 -1.83 -0.85 10.77
CA CYS A 32 -3.07 -0.98 10.00
C CYS A 32 -2.76 -1.30 8.52
N GLY A 33 -3.61 -2.12 7.89
CA GLY A 33 -3.50 -2.48 6.47
C GLY A 33 -3.51 -3.98 6.23
N THR A 34 -3.26 -4.39 4.99
CA THR A 34 -3.11 -5.81 4.62
C THR A 34 -1.62 -6.15 4.54
N GLN A 35 -1.17 -7.16 5.29
CA GLN A 35 0.26 -7.48 5.49
C GLN A 35 1.08 -7.55 4.20
N ASN A 36 0.51 -8.08 3.12
CA ASN A 36 1.22 -8.23 1.84
C ASN A 36 1.63 -6.90 1.20
N TYR A 37 0.95 -5.79 1.53
CA TYR A 37 1.23 -4.46 0.98
C TYR A 37 1.98 -3.56 1.96
N MET A 38 2.18 -3.98 3.21
CA MET A 38 2.80 -3.15 4.23
C MET A 38 4.30 -2.99 4.00
N ALA A 39 4.80 -1.78 4.26
CA ALA A 39 6.22 -1.51 4.32
C ALA A 39 6.86 -2.20 5.54
N PRO A 40 8.14 -2.60 5.48
CA PRO A 40 8.81 -3.29 6.58
C PRO A 40 8.85 -2.48 7.89
N GLU A 41 8.92 -1.16 7.80
CA GLU A 41 8.85 -0.25 8.95
C GLU A 41 7.48 -0.29 9.64
N VAL A 42 6.38 -0.41 8.87
CA VAL A 42 5.02 -0.56 9.41
C VAL A 42 4.90 -1.91 10.11
N LEU A 43 5.42 -2.98 9.49
CA LEU A 43 5.42 -4.33 10.09
C LEU A 43 6.23 -4.38 11.41
N LYS A 44 7.31 -3.60 11.48
CA LYS A 44 8.16 -3.48 12.68
C LYS A 44 7.63 -2.47 13.70
N SER A 45 6.45 -1.89 13.47
CA SER A 45 5.85 -0.86 14.35
C SER A 45 6.77 0.36 14.55
N VAL A 46 7.63 0.65 13.56
CA VAL A 46 8.52 1.81 13.56
C VAL A 46 7.73 3.03 13.08
N PRO A 47 7.93 4.22 13.66
CA PRO A 47 7.32 5.44 13.16
C PRO A 47 7.60 5.64 11.68
N TYR A 48 6.54 5.81 10.91
CA TYR A 48 6.61 5.88 9.46
C TYR A 48 5.99 7.16 8.91
N GLY A 49 6.43 7.56 7.72
CA GLY A 49 5.92 8.71 6.99
C GLY A 49 5.04 8.32 5.81
N GLN A 50 4.86 9.23 4.87
CA GLN A 50 4.07 9.03 3.65
C GLN A 50 4.69 8.01 2.67
N GLU A 51 5.96 7.63 2.87
CA GLU A 51 6.72 6.74 2.00
C GLU A 51 6.13 5.33 1.97
N VAL A 52 5.40 4.93 3.02
CA VAL A 52 4.74 3.61 3.12
C VAL A 52 3.65 3.41 2.07
N ASP A 53 3.03 4.51 1.61
CA ASP A 53 2.03 4.46 0.54
C ASP A 53 2.70 4.18 -0.81
N ILE A 54 3.92 4.67 -1.02
CA ILE A 54 4.73 4.39 -2.21
C ILE A 54 5.16 2.93 -2.24
N TRP A 55 5.56 2.37 -1.09
CA TRP A 55 5.83 0.95 -0.97
C TRP A 55 4.61 0.11 -1.37
N SER A 56 3.44 0.41 -0.78
CA SER A 56 2.18 -0.28 -1.07
C SER A 56 1.80 -0.20 -2.54
N LEU A 57 2.01 0.96 -3.18
CA LEU A 57 1.80 1.16 -4.62
C LEU A 57 2.74 0.29 -5.47
N GLY A 58 4.02 0.17 -5.07
CA GLY A 58 4.99 -0.68 -5.75
C GLY A 58 4.61 -2.16 -5.73
N ILE A 59 4.19 -2.67 -4.57
CA ILE A 59 3.68 -4.04 -4.43
C ILE A 59 2.46 -4.26 -5.33
N MET A 60 1.54 -3.30 -5.33
CA MET A 60 0.33 -3.37 -6.13
C MET A 60 0.63 -3.39 -7.63
N LEU A 61 1.55 -2.54 -8.10
CA LEU A 61 1.98 -2.52 -9.49
C LEU A 61 2.63 -3.84 -9.89
N PHE A 62 3.49 -4.40 -9.03
CA PHE A 62 4.11 -5.69 -9.26
C PHE A 62 3.04 -6.79 -9.40
N TYR A 63 2.09 -6.85 -8.46
CA TYR A 63 1.01 -7.82 -8.49
C TYR A 63 0.16 -7.70 -9.77
N MET A 64 -0.10 -6.47 -10.25
CA MET A 64 -0.82 -6.25 -11.50
C MET A 64 -0.05 -6.73 -12.73
N LEU A 65 1.28 -6.66 -12.72
CA LEU A 65 2.13 -7.06 -13.84
C LEU A 65 2.38 -8.57 -13.89
N PHE A 66 2.65 -9.19 -12.74
CA PHE A 66 3.12 -10.57 -12.65
C PHE A 66 2.05 -11.54 -12.12
N GLY A 67 0.95 -11.04 -11.56
CA GLY A 67 -0.12 -11.87 -10.99
C GLY A 67 0.24 -12.55 -9.66
N GLU A 68 1.43 -12.30 -9.12
CA GLU A 68 1.87 -12.80 -7.82
C GLU A 68 2.52 -11.68 -6.99
N PHE A 69 2.57 -11.86 -5.67
CA PHE A 69 3.24 -10.90 -4.79
C PHE A 69 4.77 -11.05 -4.90
N PRO A 70 5.53 -9.93 -4.88
CA PRO A 70 6.99 -9.99 -4.95
C PRO A 70 7.59 -10.65 -3.70
N PHE A 71 6.88 -10.60 -2.57
CA PHE A 71 7.30 -11.19 -1.31
C PHE A 71 6.27 -12.22 -0.84
N LYS A 72 6.66 -13.50 -0.82
CA LYS A 72 5.83 -14.62 -0.32
C LYS A 72 6.04 -14.78 1.19
N GLY A 73 5.50 -13.84 1.97
CA GLY A 73 5.58 -13.85 3.43
C GLY A 73 6.98 -13.53 3.96
N MET A 74 7.10 -12.45 4.71
CA MET A 74 8.32 -12.15 5.45
C MET A 74 8.29 -13.01 6.71
N THR A 75 9.09 -14.08 6.74
CA THR A 75 9.53 -14.65 8.03
C THR A 75 10.28 -13.53 8.73
N VAL A 76 9.66 -12.89 9.71
CA VAL A 76 10.38 -12.03 10.65
C VAL A 76 11.40 -12.92 11.35
N PRO A 77 12.72 -12.71 11.17
CA PRO A 77 13.69 -13.35 12.03
C PRO A 77 13.51 -12.70 13.41
N ILE A 78 13.08 -13.52 14.37
CA ILE A 78 13.12 -13.26 15.81
C ILE A 78 14.54 -13.00 16.27
#